data_AF-A0A396ZZP6-F1
#
_entry.id   AF-A0A396ZZP6-F1
#
_cell.length_a   1.000
_cell.length_b   1.000
_cell.length_c   1.000
_cell.angle_alpha   90.00
_cell.angle_beta   90.00
_cell.angle_gamma   90.00
#
_symmetry.space_group_name_H-M   'P 1'
#
loop_
_entity.id
_entity.type
_entity.pdbx_description
1 polymer ?
#
loop_
_entity_poly.entity_id
_entity_poly.type
_entity_poly.pdbx_seq_one_letter_code
_entity_poly.pdbx_strand_id
1 'polypeptide(L)' 'MLDTGCFIKAEFEQCEPTVFRSRYLAASPPDFARYVAEHAEAMRSDFQVHFPNGIIVCERSTWRVLVTIPRNIQV' A
#
# COMPACT_ATOMS: atom_id res chain seq x y z
N MET A 1 4.24 -4.36 6.90
CA MET A 1 2.82 -4.25 6.47
C MET A 1 2.14 -5.60 6.40
N LEU A 2 2.68 -6.59 5.68
CA LEU A 2 2.13 -7.96 5.69
C LEU A 2 2.11 -8.58 7.10
N ASP A 3 3.15 -8.35 7.90
CA ASP A 3 3.27 -8.87 9.27
C ASP A 3 2.19 -8.34 10.24
N THR A 4 1.44 -7.31 9.87
CA THR A 4 0.27 -6.85 10.65
C THR A 4 -0.89 -7.85 10.61
N GLY A 5 -0.87 -8.80 9.67
CA GLY A 5 -1.99 -9.72 9.43
C GLY A 5 -3.24 -9.05 8.87
N CYS A 6 -3.18 -7.76 8.49
CA CYS A 6 -4.30 -7.02 7.90
C CYS A 6 -4.33 -7.08 6.36
N PHE A 7 -3.26 -7.58 5.73
CA PHE A 7 -3.11 -7.62 4.29
C PHE A 7 -2.63 -9.00 3.83
N ILE A 8 -3.18 -9.46 2.70
CA ILE A 8 -2.85 -10.75 2.07
C ILE A 8 -1.87 -10.62 0.91
N LYS A 9 -1.65 -9.39 0.42
CA LYS A 9 -0.73 -9.11 -0.68
C LYS A 9 -0.12 -7.72 -0.51
N ALA A 10 1.15 -7.60 -0.88
CA ALA A 10 1.86 -6.35 -1.01
C ALA A 10 2.53 -6.30 -2.38
N GLU A 11 2.46 -5.14 -3.03
CA GLU A 11 3.09 -4.88 -4.32
C GLU A 11 3.74 -3.51 -4.27
N PHE A 12 4.93 -3.41 -4.88
CA PHE A 12 5.66 -2.16 -5.03
C PHE A 12 5.88 -1.91 -6.51
N GLU A 13 5.43 -0.76 -6.98
CA GLU A 13 5.34 -0.41 -8.39
C GLU A 13 6.04 0.94 -8.61
N GLN A 14 6.79 1.06 -9.70
CA GLN A 14 7.25 2.35 -10.22
C GLN A 14 6.22 2.85 -11.22
N CYS A 15 5.61 4.01 -10.95
CA CYS A 15 4.63 4.64 -11.83
C CYS A 15 5.29 5.57 -12.85
N GLU A 16 6.33 6.30 -12.43
CA GLU A 16 7.16 7.22 -13.23
C GLU A 16 8.60 7.17 -12.67
N PRO A 17 9.62 7.74 -13.35
CA PRO A 17 11.01 7.65 -12.89
C PRO A 17 11.23 7.98 -11.40
N THR A 18 10.45 8.91 -10.85
CA THR A 18 10.51 9.34 -9.44
C THR A 18 9.21 9.14 -8.66
N VAL A 19 8.22 8.44 -9.23
CA VAL A 19 6.92 8.19 -8.57
C VAL A 19 6.76 6.71 -8.32
N PHE A 20 6.60 6.35 -7.05
CA PHE A 20 6.46 4.97 -6.60
C PHE A 20 5.12 4.77 -5.90
N ARG A 21 4.60 3.55 -5.96
CA ARG A 21 3.34 3.15 -5.33
C ARG A 21 3.53 1.85 -4.57
N SER A 22 3.13 1.87 -3.30
CA SER A 22 2.91 0.65 -2.53
C SER A 22 1.42 0.32 -2.53
N ARG A 23 1.05 -0.89 -2.96
CA ARG A 23 -0.32 -1.41 -2.92
C ARG A 23 -0.42 -2.56 -1.95
N TYR A 24 -1.41 -2.50 -1.05
CA TYR A 24 -1.71 -3.57 -0.12
C TYR A 24 -3.16 -4.04 -0.31
N LEU A 25 -3.35 -5.35 -0.41
CA LEU A 25 -4.67 -5.96 -0.56
C LEU A 25 -5.13 -6.52 0.78
N ALA A 26 -6.22 -5.99 1.31
CA ALA A 26 -6.91 -6.59 2.45
C ALA A 26 -7.85 -7.69 1.97
N ALA A 27 -8.04 -8.75 2.76
CA ALA A 27 -9.01 -9.81 2.45
C ALA A 27 -10.45 -9.31 2.62
N SER A 28 -10.67 -8.36 3.52
CA SER A 28 -11.99 -7.83 3.84
C SER A 28 -11.94 -6.35 4.27
N PRO A 29 -13.06 -5.61 4.19
CA PRO A 29 -13.13 -4.24 4.73
C PRO A 29 -12.79 -4.14 6.23
N PRO A 30 -13.21 -5.08 7.11
CA PRO A 30 -12.79 -5.08 8.51
C PRO A 30 -11.28 -5.17 8.72
N ASP A 31 -10.55 -5.94 7.91
CA ASP A 31 -9.09 -6.02 8.02
C ASP A 31 -8.42 -4.69 7.70
N PHE A 32 -8.94 -3.97 6.69
CA PHE A 32 -8.46 -2.62 6.41
C PHE A 32 -8.79 -1.64 7.55
N ALA A 33 -9.99 -1.73 8.12
CA ALA A 33 -10.38 -0.89 9.26
C ALA A 33 -9.45 -1.12 10.47
N ARG A 34 -9.11 -2.38 10.76
CA ARG A 34 -8.14 -2.76 11.80
C ARG A 34 -6.77 -2.14 11.54
N TYR A 35 -6.25 -2.23 10.32
CA TYR A 35 -4.99 -1.57 9.95
C TYR A 35 -5.03 -0.05 10.21
N VAL A 36 -6.12 0.61 9.81
CA VAL A 36 -6.26 2.06 9.99
C VAL A 36 -6.28 2.44 11.47
N ALA A 37 -6.96 1.66 12.30
CA ALA A 37 -7.08 1.91 13.73
C ALA A 37 -5.78 1.63 14.50
N GLU A 38 -5.04 0.58 14.15
CA GLU A 38 -3.96 0.05 15.00
C GLU A 38 -2.55 0.36 14.48
N HIS A 39 -2.37 0.58 13.17
CA HIS A 39 -1.04 0.58 12.55
C HIS A 39 -0.75 1.79 11.67
N ALA A 40 -1.78 2.42 11.10
CA ALA A 40 -1.57 3.47 10.11
C ALA A 40 -0.88 4.71 10.68
N GLU A 41 -1.03 5.00 11.99
CA GLU A 41 -0.32 6.10 12.62
C GLU A 41 1.18 5.82 12.77
N ALA A 42 1.56 4.67 13.32
CA ALA A 42 2.95 4.27 13.47
C ALA A 42 3.68 4.27 12.12
N MET A 43 3.03 3.75 11.08
CA MET A 43 3.56 3.75 9.71
C MET A 43 3.78 5.18 9.17
N ARG A 44 2.84 6.11 9.39
CA ARG A 44 3.02 7.51 8.98
C ARG A 44 4.18 8.18 9.71
N SER A 45 4.30 7.96 11.02
CA SER A 45 5.38 8.54 11.82
C SER A 45 6.75 8.02 11.38
N ASP A 46 6.89 6.71 11.16
CA ASP A 46 8.12 6.09 10.65
C ASP A 46 8.51 6.65 9.28
N PHE A 47 7.53 6.80 8.39
CA PHE A 47 7.74 7.38 7.08
C PHE A 47 8.28 8.83 7.15
N GLN A 48 7.76 9.64 8.07
CA GLN A 48 8.27 11.01 8.28
C GLN A 48 9.71 11.04 8.82
N VAL A 49 10.11 10.06 9.64
CA VAL A 49 11.49 9.94 10.14
C VAL A 49 12.46 9.61 9.01
N HIS A 50 12.09 8.68 8.12
CA HIS A 50 12.96 8.23 7.05
C HIS A 50 13.01 9.18 5.86
N PHE A 51 11.96 9.97 5.65
CA PHE A 51 11.88 10.91 4.55
C PHE A 51 11.51 12.32 5.02
N PRO A 52 12.41 13.00 5.75
CA PRO A 52 12.13 14.28 6.39
C PRO A 52 12.09 15.48 5.42
N ASN A 53 12.58 15.31 4.18
CA ASN A 53 12.70 16.38 3.19
C ASN A 53 12.19 15.92 1.80
N GLY A 54 11.66 16.86 1.02
CA GLY A 54 11.13 16.63 -0.34
C GLY A 54 9.59 16.79 -0.41
N ILE A 55 9.05 16.98 -1.63
CA ILE A 55 7.59 16.93 -1.84
C ILE A 55 7.20 15.46 -1.88
N ILE A 56 6.80 14.93 -0.72
CA ILE A 56 6.30 13.56 -0.63
C ILE A 56 4.80 13.63 -0.39
N VAL A 57 4.05 13.47 -1.47
CA VAL A 57 2.61 13.36 -1.39
C VAL A 57 2.27 11.90 -1.04
N CYS A 58 1.98 11.66 0.24
CA CYS A 58 1.46 10.37 0.68
C CYS A 58 -0.04 10.32 0.40
N GLU A 59 -0.41 9.99 -0.85
CA GLU A 59 -1.79 9.80 -1.22
C GLU A 59 -2.26 8.39 -0.85
N ARG A 60 -3.42 8.32 -0.18
CA ARG A 60 -4.11 7.05 0.06
C ARG A 60 -5.37 7.01 -0.78
N SER A 61 -5.42 6.05 -1.70
CA SER A 61 -6.63 5.69 -2.43
C SER A 61 -7.08 4.29 -2.04
N THR A 62 -8.39 4.08 -1.99
CA THR A 62 -9.02 2.78 -1.71
C THR A 62 -9.95 2.43 -2.86
N TRP A 63 -9.85 1.19 -3.34
CA TRP A 63 -10.73 0.69 -4.39
C TRP A 63 -11.06 -0.78 -4.14
N ARG A 64 -12.15 -1.25 -4.75
CA ARG A 64 -12.50 -2.67 -4.77
C ARG A 64 -11.94 -3.30 -6.03
N VAL A 65 -11.12 -4.34 -5.87
CA VAL A 65 -10.66 -5.14 -7.00
C VAL A 65 -11.85 -5.96 -7.52
N LEU A 66 -12.28 -5.70 -8.76
CA LEU A 66 -13.37 -6.44 -9.41
C LEU A 66 -12.85 -7.67 -10.16
N VAL A 67 -11.72 -7.52 -10.84
CA VAL A 67 -11.04 -8.59 -11.58
C VAL A 67 -9.55 -8.31 -11.59
N THR A 68 -8.73 -9.36 -11.52
CA THR A 68 -7.29 -9.29 -11.83
C THR A 68 -7.07 -10.02 -13.13
N ILE A 69 -6.58 -9.31 -14.14
CA ILE A 69 -6.28 -9.90 -15.45
C ILE A 69 -4.82 -10.35 -15.42
N PRO A 70 -4.54 -11.67 -15.48
CA PRO A 70 -3.17 -12.15 -15.51
C PRO A 70 -2.51 -11.70 -16.81
N ARG A 71 -1.24 -11.30 -16.73
CA ARG A 71 -0.45 -11.00 -17.94
C ARG A 71 0.06 -12.33 -18.48
N ASN A 72 -0.44 -12.76 -19.64
CA ASN A 72 0.22 -13.84 -20.39
C ASN A 72 1.50 -13.27 -20.99
N ILE A 73 2.62 -13.43 -20.28
CA ILE A 73 3.95 -13.19 -20.84
C ILE A 73 4.39 -14.53 -21.44
N GLN A 74 4.17 -14.72 -22.74
CA GLN A 74 4.98 -15.67 -23.49
C GLN A 74 6.34 -15.01 -23.72
N VAL A 75 7.39 -15.63 -23.17
CA VAL A 75 8.80 -15.31 -23.43
C VAL A 75 9.21 -15.99 -24.73
#